data_AF-A0A928FV58-F1
#
_entry.id   AF-A0A928FV58-F1
#
_cell.length_a   1.000
_cell.length_b   1.000
_cell.length_c   1.000
_cell.angle_alpha   90.00
_cell.angle_beta   90.00
_cell.angle_gamma   90.00
#
_symmetry.space_group_name_H-M   'P 1'
#
loop_
_entity.id
_entity.type
_entity.pdbx_description
1 polymer ?
#
loop_
_entity_poly.entity_id
_entity_poly.type
_entity_poly.pdbx_seq_one_letter_code
_entity_poly.pdbx_strand_id
1 'polypeptide(L)'
;MKKLHNILFLLFMLLMAACSKEDEGPAPTRITFTTDIQTRATGVSVMSNFKDGDAMHIFRSSSNSDANDRLVTYRATYNNSTWAVSPIATIRGKEKFYFFATYPASKSTSAIDPLAIPIDVTAQTDYLYSGSGVMATESQPTVAFQMHHAMAVIAFNIQSYVGGKLTAIKIGNDKFPSKGELRVTNGRTTPTAYGAYTKNCDLSLTSTGWTSNHPAIFAIPHQIGVEGLPVELTIDGQVYTVNIPAMQLLQAYKYVIYIVRTAQGVTLQADKTEAIHLMDTTQEIADISYGHISIRHNQSVFTMPTISGSQHYGIIYWGDGSQNDYPATTPHTYSSAGSYEVGIDLWNVESAKVTFPNLEGLEEINLSKF
;
A
#
# COMPACT_ATOMS: atom_id res chain seq x y z
N MET A 1 -47.44 64.92 35.95
CA MET A 1 -48.57 65.04 35.00
C MET A 1 -48.04 65.13 33.58
N LYS A 2 -48.53 64.25 32.67
CA LYS A 2 -48.60 64.34 31.18
C LYS A 2 -47.27 64.54 30.41
N LYS A 3 -46.72 63.51 29.74
CA LYS A 3 -47.00 62.97 28.38
C LYS A 3 -46.48 63.85 27.21
N LEU A 4 -45.48 63.34 26.45
CA LEU A 4 -45.47 62.99 25.00
C LEU A 4 -45.52 64.20 24.01
N HIS A 5 -44.88 64.27 22.83
CA HIS A 5 -44.19 63.31 21.94
C HIS A 5 -43.44 64.06 20.80
N ASN A 6 -42.38 63.41 20.29
CA ASN A 6 -41.87 63.30 18.90
C ASN A 6 -41.65 64.54 18.02
N ILE A 7 -40.43 64.65 17.46
CA ILE A 7 -40.18 64.64 16.00
C ILE A 7 -38.79 64.02 15.73
N LEU A 8 -38.80 63.07 14.81
CA LEU A 8 -37.73 62.28 14.19
C LEU A 8 -37.01 63.13 13.13
N PHE A 9 -35.66 63.13 13.09
CA PHE A 9 -34.93 63.18 11.82
C PHE A 9 -33.55 62.53 11.92
N LEU A 10 -33.26 61.75 10.89
CA LEU A 10 -32.20 60.77 10.74
C LEU A 10 -30.98 61.37 9.98
N LEU A 11 -29.79 60.84 10.28
CA LEU A 11 -28.70 60.49 9.33
C LEU A 11 -27.89 61.61 8.66
N PHE A 12 -26.58 61.69 8.95
CA PHE A 12 -25.47 61.25 8.07
C PHE A 12 -24.12 61.64 8.72
N MET A 13 -23.38 60.68 9.28
CA MET A 13 -21.93 60.81 9.49
C MET A 13 -21.23 59.72 8.68
N LEU A 14 -20.58 60.13 7.59
CA LEU A 14 -19.55 59.34 6.93
C LEU A 14 -18.39 59.16 7.91
N LEU A 15 -18.19 57.94 8.40
CA LEU A 15 -16.87 57.50 8.88
C LEU A 15 -16.14 56.90 7.68
N MET A 16 -15.20 57.65 7.13
CA MET A 16 -14.20 57.13 6.20
C MET A 16 -13.27 56.21 7.00
N ALA A 17 -13.57 54.90 6.99
CA ALA A 17 -12.60 53.88 7.33
C ALA A 17 -11.56 53.84 6.21
N ALA A 18 -10.42 54.49 6.45
CA ALA A 18 -9.25 54.35 5.61
C ALA A 18 -8.75 52.89 5.73
N CYS A 19 -9.08 52.06 4.74
CA CYS A 19 -8.34 50.82 4.50
C CYS A 19 -6.89 51.19 4.22
N SER A 20 -5.99 50.95 5.19
CA SER A 20 -4.59 50.73 4.85
C SER A 20 -4.54 49.49 3.97
N LYS A 21 -4.36 49.70 2.66
CA LYS A 21 -3.95 48.62 1.76
C LYS A 21 -2.54 48.22 2.20
N GLU A 22 -2.46 47.27 3.12
CA GLU A 22 -1.29 46.40 3.17
C GLU A 22 -1.22 45.69 1.82
N ASP A 23 -0.05 45.76 1.20
CA ASP A 23 0.25 45.13 -0.08
C ASP A 23 0.27 43.61 0.16
N GLU A 24 -0.92 42.99 0.21
CA GLU A 24 -1.03 41.55 0.23
C GLU A 24 -0.44 41.04 -1.08
N GLY A 25 0.77 40.48 -0.99
CA GLY A 25 1.42 39.81 -2.11
C GLY A 25 0.48 38.79 -2.79
N PRO A 26 0.83 38.31 -3.99
CA PRO A 26 -0.07 37.50 -4.81
C PRO A 26 -0.72 36.37 -4.02
N ALA A 27 -2.02 36.17 -4.24
CA ALA A 27 -2.79 35.11 -3.60
C ALA A 27 -2.09 33.75 -3.81
N PRO A 28 -2.10 32.86 -2.81
CA PRO A 28 -1.38 31.60 -2.91
C PRO A 28 -2.04 30.71 -3.95
N THR A 29 -1.22 30.00 -4.73
CA THR A 29 -1.71 29.07 -5.73
C THR A 29 -2.29 27.83 -5.04
N ARG A 30 -3.52 27.45 -5.42
CA ARG A 30 -4.18 26.25 -4.89
C ARG A 30 -3.59 25.00 -5.54
N ILE A 31 -3.24 24.01 -4.72
CA ILE A 31 -2.81 22.69 -5.18
C ILE A 31 -4.04 21.84 -5.49
N THR A 32 -4.02 21.15 -6.62
CA THR A 32 -5.05 20.20 -7.03
C THR A 32 -4.50 18.78 -7.06
N PHE A 33 -5.35 17.80 -6.82
CA PHE A 33 -4.95 16.40 -6.72
C PHE A 33 -5.76 15.56 -7.70
N THR A 34 -5.06 14.67 -8.41
CA THR A 34 -5.64 13.64 -9.26
C THR A 34 -5.05 12.29 -8.89
N THR A 35 -5.76 11.22 -9.27
CA THR A 35 -5.38 9.86 -8.93
C THR A 35 -5.68 8.95 -10.12
N ASP A 36 -4.78 8.01 -10.40
CA ASP A 36 -5.06 6.81 -11.18
C ASP A 36 -4.79 5.59 -10.30
N ILE A 37 -5.64 4.56 -10.39
CA ILE A 37 -5.39 3.29 -9.69
C ILE A 37 -4.70 2.36 -10.68
N GLN A 38 -3.57 1.82 -10.24
CA GLN A 38 -2.79 0.87 -10.99
C GLN A 38 -3.37 -0.54 -10.89
N THR A 39 -4.59 -0.72 -11.39
CA THR A 39 -5.17 -2.04 -11.65
C THR A 39 -5.25 -2.22 -13.14
N ARG A 40 -4.65 -3.28 -13.65
CA ARG A 40 -4.68 -3.63 -15.08
C ARG A 40 -5.14 -5.07 -15.31
N ALA A 41 -5.03 -5.92 -14.28
CA ALA A 41 -5.52 -7.27 -14.34
C ALA A 41 -7.04 -7.28 -14.59
N THR A 42 -7.48 -8.11 -15.53
CA THR A 42 -8.91 -8.27 -15.85
C THR A 42 -9.52 -9.39 -15.00
N GLY A 43 -10.81 -9.28 -14.65
CA GLY A 43 -11.50 -10.33 -13.90
C GLY A 43 -11.10 -10.46 -12.42
N VAL A 44 -10.37 -9.49 -11.87
CA VAL A 44 -10.04 -9.40 -10.44
C VAL A 44 -10.99 -8.43 -9.72
N SER A 45 -11.49 -8.83 -8.55
CA SER A 45 -12.42 -8.04 -7.74
C SER A 45 -11.65 -7.17 -6.73
N VAL A 46 -10.84 -6.26 -7.24
CA VAL A 46 -10.11 -5.22 -6.47
C VAL A 46 -10.54 -3.84 -6.95
N MET A 47 -10.22 -2.80 -6.19
CA MET A 47 -10.56 -1.43 -6.59
C MET A 47 -9.82 -1.04 -7.86
N SER A 48 -10.54 -0.62 -8.89
CA SER A 48 -9.97 -0.08 -10.14
C SER A 48 -10.39 1.36 -10.42
N ASN A 49 -11.30 1.90 -9.60
CA ASN A 49 -11.71 3.30 -9.61
C ASN A 49 -12.15 3.73 -8.21
N PHE A 50 -12.13 5.04 -7.98
CA PHE A 50 -12.77 5.66 -6.83
C PHE A 50 -14.23 6.01 -7.15
N LYS A 51 -15.09 5.94 -6.13
CA LYS A 51 -16.51 6.33 -6.20
C LYS A 51 -16.79 7.52 -5.29
N ASP A 52 -17.93 8.16 -5.49
CA ASP A 52 -18.40 9.26 -4.63
C ASP A 52 -18.26 8.91 -3.14
N GLY A 53 -17.71 9.85 -2.38
CA GLY A 53 -17.54 9.71 -0.93
C GLY A 53 -16.30 8.90 -0.50
N ASP A 54 -15.59 8.24 -1.43
CA ASP A 54 -14.27 7.67 -1.14
C ASP A 54 -13.34 8.76 -0.62
N ALA A 55 -12.48 8.42 0.34
CA ALA A 55 -11.58 9.38 0.93
C ALA A 55 -10.18 8.82 1.08
N MET A 56 -9.18 9.70 0.92
CA MET A 56 -7.76 9.40 1.12
C MET A 56 -7.12 10.41 2.08
N HIS A 57 -6.10 9.94 2.80
CA HIS A 57 -5.18 10.83 3.50
C HIS A 57 -4.11 11.28 2.51
N ILE A 58 -3.76 12.57 2.57
CA ILE A 58 -2.65 13.16 1.83
C ILE A 58 -1.66 13.72 2.84
N PHE A 59 -0.38 13.44 2.65
CA PHE A 59 0.70 13.92 3.49
C PHE A 59 1.59 14.85 2.68
N ARG A 60 1.93 16.01 3.25
CA ARG A 60 2.89 16.94 2.67
C ARG A 60 4.22 16.86 3.41
N SER A 61 5.30 16.83 2.64
CA SER A 61 6.69 16.82 3.10
C SER A 61 7.56 17.80 2.29
N SER A 62 8.72 18.17 2.84
CA SER A 62 9.80 18.84 2.10
C SER A 62 10.67 17.87 1.28
N SER A 63 10.50 16.55 1.46
CA SER A 63 11.30 15.50 0.82
C SER A 63 10.43 14.54 0.00
N ASN A 64 10.98 14.01 -1.10
CA ASN A 64 10.32 13.02 -1.95
C ASN A 64 10.43 11.57 -1.44
N SER A 65 11.30 11.31 -0.47
CA SER A 65 11.57 9.98 0.08
C SER A 65 11.18 9.84 1.55
N ASP A 66 10.96 10.96 2.24
CA ASP A 66 10.63 10.98 3.66
C ASP A 66 9.28 11.65 3.87
N ALA A 67 8.26 10.85 4.20
CA ALA A 67 6.93 11.38 4.48
C ALA A 67 6.83 12.04 5.87
N ASN A 68 7.81 11.90 6.78
CA ASN A 68 7.74 12.43 8.14
C ASN A 68 8.26 13.88 8.30
N ASP A 69 8.96 14.42 7.31
CA ASP A 69 9.51 15.77 7.40
C ASP A 69 8.40 16.84 7.35
N ARG A 70 8.19 17.55 8.48
CA ARG A 70 7.25 18.67 8.66
C ARG A 70 5.84 18.39 8.12
N LEU A 71 5.26 17.30 8.62
CA LEU A 71 3.96 16.78 8.24
C LEU A 71 2.80 17.78 8.35
N VAL A 72 2.15 17.99 7.22
CA VAL A 72 0.75 18.46 7.18
C VAL A 72 -0.09 17.39 6.53
N THR A 73 -1.11 16.93 7.26
CA THR A 73 -2.06 15.92 6.79
C THR A 73 -3.33 16.60 6.29
N TYR A 74 -3.77 16.20 5.11
CA TYR A 74 -5.02 16.61 4.52
C TYR A 74 -5.91 15.38 4.34
N ARG A 75 -7.22 15.61 4.34
CA ARG A 75 -8.18 14.61 3.90
C ARG A 75 -8.80 15.07 2.60
N ALA A 76 -8.81 14.18 1.62
CA ALA A 76 -9.45 14.41 0.35
C ALA A 76 -10.65 13.48 0.20
N THR A 77 -11.80 14.00 -0.23
CA THR A 77 -13.00 13.20 -0.59
C THR A 77 -13.23 13.29 -2.09
N TYR A 78 -13.46 12.16 -2.74
CA TYR A 78 -13.79 12.12 -4.15
C TYR A 78 -15.27 12.44 -4.38
N ASN A 79 -15.57 13.33 -5.33
CA ASN A 79 -16.93 13.75 -5.68
C ASN A 79 -17.36 13.33 -7.10
N ASN A 80 -16.92 12.13 -7.54
CA ASN A 80 -17.03 11.58 -8.91
C ASN A 80 -16.22 12.29 -10.00
N SER A 81 -15.59 13.43 -9.73
CA SER A 81 -14.80 14.15 -10.73
C SER A 81 -13.49 14.72 -10.20
N THR A 82 -13.48 15.16 -8.95
CA THR A 82 -12.37 15.88 -8.33
C THR A 82 -12.22 15.46 -6.86
N TRP A 83 -11.03 15.70 -6.34
CA TRP A 83 -10.74 15.52 -4.93
C TRP A 83 -10.98 16.84 -4.17
N ALA A 84 -12.00 16.85 -3.32
CA ALA A 84 -12.27 17.94 -2.38
C ALA A 84 -11.36 17.80 -1.15
N VAL A 85 -10.39 18.70 -1.01
CA VAL A 85 -9.33 18.62 0.02
C VAL A 85 -9.61 19.57 1.17
N SER A 86 -9.47 19.06 2.40
CA SER A 86 -9.58 19.83 3.64
C SER A 86 -8.39 19.55 4.57
N PRO A 87 -7.68 20.57 5.08
CA PRO A 87 -7.80 21.99 4.68
C PRO A 87 -7.38 22.21 3.21
N ILE A 88 -7.61 23.40 2.65
CA ILE A 88 -7.15 23.70 1.28
C ILE A 88 -5.60 23.72 1.27
N ALA A 89 -4.99 22.92 0.40
CA ALA A 89 -3.55 22.94 0.17
C ALA A 89 -3.17 24.08 -0.78
N THR A 90 -2.15 24.86 -0.42
CA THR A 90 -1.68 26.01 -1.21
C THR A 90 -0.15 26.11 -1.21
N ILE A 91 0.39 26.86 -2.18
CA ILE A 91 1.83 27.08 -2.38
C ILE A 91 2.09 28.54 -2.80
N ARG A 92 3.24 29.11 -2.41
CA ARG A 92 3.63 30.49 -2.75
C ARG A 92 5.05 30.56 -3.30
N GLY A 93 5.22 31.33 -4.37
CA GLY A 93 6.54 31.72 -4.88
C GLY A 93 7.44 30.53 -5.18
N LYS A 94 8.61 30.47 -4.52
CA LYS A 94 9.64 29.45 -4.76
C LYS A 94 9.53 28.19 -3.89
N GLU A 95 8.43 28.03 -3.15
CA GLU A 95 8.18 26.82 -2.37
C GLU A 95 8.14 25.57 -3.26
N LYS A 96 8.59 24.45 -2.67
CA LYS A 96 8.50 23.11 -3.27
C LYS A 96 8.05 22.16 -2.19
N PHE A 97 7.01 21.39 -2.49
CA PHE A 97 6.46 20.39 -1.59
C PHE A 97 6.32 19.06 -2.31
N TYR A 98 6.48 17.98 -1.57
CA TYR A 98 6.21 16.63 -2.04
C TYR A 98 5.00 16.09 -1.31
N PHE A 99 4.16 15.38 -2.05
CA PHE A 99 2.92 14.83 -1.51
C PHE A 99 2.90 13.32 -1.64
N PHE A 100 2.27 12.68 -0.66
CA PHE A 100 2.02 11.24 -0.58
C PHE A 100 0.54 11.02 -0.30
N ALA A 101 -0.01 9.85 -0.63
CA ALA A 101 -1.40 9.51 -0.35
C ALA A 101 -1.62 8.04 0.02
N THR A 102 -2.63 7.80 0.86
CA THR A 102 -3.10 6.45 1.21
C THR A 102 -4.63 6.40 1.25
N TYR A 103 -5.18 5.26 0.85
CA TYR A 103 -6.61 4.95 0.91
C TYR A 103 -6.84 3.67 1.73
N PRO A 104 -7.94 3.57 2.49
CA PRO A 104 -8.90 4.64 2.76
C PRO A 104 -8.39 5.63 3.81
N ALA A 105 -8.98 6.82 3.84
CA ALA A 105 -8.83 7.73 4.96
C ALA A 105 -9.56 7.17 6.18
N SER A 106 -8.86 7.03 7.30
CA SER A 106 -9.54 6.96 8.59
C SER A 106 -10.38 8.22 8.83
N LYS A 107 -11.39 8.13 9.70
CA LYS A 107 -12.32 9.25 9.97
C LYS A 107 -11.65 10.47 10.63
N SER A 108 -10.44 10.32 11.18
CA SER A 108 -9.70 11.39 11.85
C SER A 108 -8.56 11.88 10.95
N THR A 109 -8.33 13.20 10.89
CA THR A 109 -7.14 13.81 10.25
C THR A 109 -6.01 14.08 11.25
N SER A 110 -6.23 13.80 12.54
CA SER A 110 -5.25 14.06 13.60
C SER A 110 -4.26 12.89 13.72
N ALA A 111 -2.97 13.20 13.64
CA ALA A 111 -1.83 12.35 14.02
C ALA A 111 -1.81 10.92 13.42
N ILE A 112 -1.97 10.82 12.10
CA ILE A 112 -1.70 9.56 11.39
C ILE A 112 -0.26 9.59 10.90
N ASP A 113 0.50 8.60 11.32
CA ASP A 113 1.88 8.41 10.87
C ASP A 113 1.87 7.80 9.45
N PRO A 114 2.39 8.51 8.43
CA PRO A 114 2.47 7.99 7.06
C PRO A 114 3.36 6.75 6.92
N LEU A 115 4.19 6.45 7.92
CA LEU A 115 5.05 5.27 7.96
C LEU A 115 4.41 4.08 8.69
N ALA A 116 3.25 4.28 9.31
CA ALA A 116 2.55 3.28 10.11
C ALA A 116 1.02 3.40 10.00
N ILE A 117 0.49 3.39 8.77
CA ILE A 117 -0.96 3.43 8.52
C ILE A 117 -1.60 2.10 8.96
N PRO A 118 -2.58 2.10 9.90
CA PRO A 118 -3.12 0.85 10.41
C PRO A 118 -3.94 0.09 9.35
N ILE A 119 -3.63 -1.20 9.21
CA ILE A 119 -4.35 -2.19 8.42
C ILE A 119 -5.15 -3.11 9.35
N ASP A 120 -6.41 -3.37 9.00
CA ASP A 120 -7.24 -4.39 9.62
C ASP A 120 -7.77 -5.36 8.56
N VAL A 121 -7.29 -6.61 8.58
CA VAL A 121 -7.72 -7.63 7.62
C VAL A 121 -9.20 -7.96 7.82
N THR A 122 -9.74 -7.87 9.03
CA THR A 122 -11.15 -8.22 9.28
C THR A 122 -12.14 -7.30 8.55
N ALA A 123 -11.70 -6.06 8.23
CA ALA A 123 -12.46 -5.10 7.45
C ALA A 123 -12.53 -5.44 5.96
N GLN A 124 -11.69 -6.36 5.47
CA GLN A 124 -11.59 -6.75 4.05
C GLN A 124 -11.54 -5.56 3.10
N THR A 125 -10.72 -4.58 3.48
CA THR A 125 -10.53 -3.33 2.74
C THR A 125 -9.34 -3.45 1.80
N ASP A 126 -9.50 -2.94 0.59
CA ASP A 126 -8.42 -2.78 -0.38
C ASP A 126 -7.64 -1.49 -0.06
N TYR A 127 -6.48 -1.64 0.59
CA TYR A 127 -5.65 -0.52 0.97
C TYR A 127 -4.77 -0.08 -0.20
N LEU A 128 -4.70 1.22 -0.47
CA LEU A 128 -3.87 1.79 -1.53
C LEU A 128 -2.82 2.76 -0.98
N TYR A 129 -1.71 2.92 -1.71
CA TYR A 129 -0.64 3.87 -1.39
C TYR A 129 -0.07 4.52 -2.66
N SER A 130 0.51 5.72 -2.54
CA SER A 130 1.06 6.47 -3.69
C SER A 130 2.53 6.17 -4.00
N GLY A 131 3.30 5.67 -3.03
CA GLY A 131 4.73 5.43 -3.19
C GLY A 131 5.55 6.71 -3.06
N SER A 132 6.45 6.97 -4.02
CA SER A 132 7.33 8.15 -4.01
C SER A 132 6.57 9.48 -3.99
N GLY A 133 7.16 10.49 -3.34
CA GLY A 133 6.54 11.80 -3.19
C GLY A 133 6.42 12.54 -4.53
N VAL A 134 5.22 13.04 -4.83
CA VAL A 134 4.94 13.81 -6.05
C VAL A 134 5.11 15.29 -5.78
N MET A 135 5.97 15.95 -6.56
CA MET A 135 6.33 17.35 -6.36
C MET A 135 5.21 18.30 -6.85
N ALA A 136 4.94 19.35 -6.07
CA ALA A 136 4.18 20.52 -6.51
C ALA A 136 5.03 21.79 -6.40
N THR A 137 4.84 22.69 -7.38
CA THR A 137 5.42 24.05 -7.41
C THR A 137 4.33 25.05 -7.79
N GLU A 138 4.58 26.34 -7.66
CA GLU A 138 3.61 27.37 -8.08
C GLU A 138 3.28 27.27 -9.59
N SER A 139 4.26 26.96 -10.44
CA SER A 139 4.07 26.74 -11.89
C SER A 139 3.51 25.37 -12.25
N GLN A 140 3.54 24.41 -11.32
CA GLN A 140 3.01 23.05 -11.48
C GLN A 140 2.24 22.64 -10.22
N PRO A 141 1.03 23.18 -9.99
CA PRO A 141 0.28 22.99 -8.76
C PRO A 141 -0.58 21.72 -8.75
N THR A 142 -0.51 20.90 -9.80
CA THR A 142 -1.27 19.64 -9.89
C THR A 142 -0.39 18.47 -9.46
N VAL A 143 -0.87 17.74 -8.45
CA VAL A 143 -0.28 16.50 -7.94
C VAL A 143 -1.06 15.32 -8.49
N ALA A 144 -0.42 14.48 -9.30
CA ALA A 144 -1.02 13.28 -9.88
C ALA A 144 -0.45 12.02 -9.21
N PHE A 145 -1.24 11.37 -8.37
CA PHE A 145 -0.84 10.13 -7.71
C PHE A 145 -1.10 8.91 -8.58
N GLN A 146 -0.13 7.99 -8.60
CA GLN A 146 -0.31 6.62 -9.06
C GLN A 146 -0.55 5.76 -7.83
N MET A 147 -1.77 5.26 -7.64
CA MET A 147 -2.17 4.52 -6.46
C MET A 147 -1.99 3.02 -6.69
N HIS A 148 -1.25 2.37 -5.80
CA HIS A 148 -0.88 0.95 -5.85
C HIS A 148 -1.60 0.16 -4.75
N HIS A 149 -1.94 -1.10 -5.00
CA HIS A 149 -2.53 -2.00 -4.00
C HIS A 149 -1.47 -2.40 -2.95
N ALA A 150 -1.80 -2.25 -1.68
CA ALA A 150 -0.90 -2.59 -0.57
C ALA A 150 -0.97 -4.08 -0.18
N MET A 151 -2.13 -4.71 -0.40
CA MET A 151 -2.46 -6.04 0.12
C MET A 151 -2.24 -7.14 -0.93
N ALA A 152 -2.10 -8.38 -0.46
CA ALA A 152 -2.27 -9.58 -1.27
C ALA A 152 -3.75 -9.98 -1.27
N VAL A 153 -4.16 -10.78 -2.27
CA VAL A 153 -5.50 -11.37 -2.34
C VAL A 153 -5.39 -12.87 -2.44
N ILE A 154 -6.06 -13.62 -1.56
CA ILE A 154 -6.17 -15.08 -1.64
C ILE A 154 -7.59 -15.40 -2.10
N ALA A 155 -7.72 -15.91 -3.32
CA ALA A 155 -8.98 -16.28 -3.93
C ALA A 155 -9.11 -17.80 -4.01
N PHE A 156 -10.31 -18.34 -3.81
CA PHE A 156 -10.54 -19.78 -3.80
C PHE A 156 -11.40 -20.20 -4.99
N ASN A 157 -10.86 -21.05 -5.86
CA ASN A 157 -11.61 -21.71 -6.91
C ASN A 157 -11.91 -23.16 -6.49
N ILE A 158 -13.18 -23.45 -6.19
CA ILE A 158 -13.60 -24.76 -5.68
C ILE A 158 -14.42 -25.46 -6.75
N GLN A 159 -13.82 -26.46 -7.38
CA GLN A 159 -14.49 -27.38 -8.29
C GLN A 159 -15.14 -28.52 -7.50
N SER A 160 -16.39 -28.87 -7.79
CA SER A 160 -17.10 -29.95 -7.09
C SER A 160 -17.79 -30.94 -8.02
N TYR A 161 -17.40 -32.21 -7.94
CA TYR A 161 -18.04 -33.32 -8.68
C TYR A 161 -19.30 -33.88 -7.99
N VAL A 162 -19.62 -33.36 -6.81
CA VAL A 162 -20.73 -33.83 -5.96
C VAL A 162 -21.67 -32.68 -5.55
N GLY A 163 -21.54 -31.51 -6.18
CA GLY A 163 -22.34 -30.32 -5.89
C GLY A 163 -22.09 -29.73 -4.50
N GLY A 164 -23.09 -29.06 -3.93
CA GLY A 164 -23.08 -28.50 -2.58
C GLY A 164 -23.03 -26.97 -2.52
N LYS A 165 -23.06 -26.42 -1.31
CA LYS A 165 -23.08 -24.98 -1.04
C LYS A 165 -21.98 -24.59 -0.06
N LEU A 166 -21.08 -23.71 -0.47
CA LEU A 166 -20.06 -23.09 0.37
C LEU A 166 -20.68 -21.97 1.21
N THR A 167 -20.59 -22.09 2.53
CA THR A 167 -21.15 -21.12 3.48
C THR A 167 -20.10 -20.37 4.29
N ALA A 168 -18.88 -20.89 4.40
CA ALA A 168 -17.78 -20.17 5.03
C ALA A 168 -16.42 -20.65 4.54
N ILE A 169 -15.45 -19.73 4.56
CA ILE A 169 -14.03 -20.01 4.45
C ILE A 169 -13.37 -19.39 5.69
N LYS A 170 -12.72 -20.20 6.52
CA LYS A 170 -11.87 -19.72 7.60
C LYS A 170 -10.42 -19.96 7.21
N ILE A 171 -9.63 -18.89 7.20
CA ILE A 171 -8.21 -18.93 6.86
C ILE A 171 -7.36 -18.69 8.09
N GLY A 172 -6.32 -19.50 8.21
CA GLY A 172 -5.30 -19.37 9.21
C GLY A 172 -5.74 -19.76 10.61
N ASN A 173 -4.82 -19.49 11.52
CA ASN A 173 -4.91 -19.72 12.96
C ASN A 173 -4.31 -18.48 13.67
N ASP A 174 -3.74 -18.67 14.85
CA ASP A 174 -2.98 -17.66 15.60
C ASP A 174 -1.70 -17.16 14.92
N LYS A 175 -1.33 -17.69 13.74
CA LYS A 175 -0.17 -17.25 12.94
C LYS A 175 -0.53 -16.48 11.66
N PHE A 176 -1.81 -16.30 11.34
CA PHE A 176 -2.20 -15.51 10.17
C PHE A 176 -2.23 -14.01 10.49
N PRO A 177 -1.51 -13.14 9.75
CA PRO A 177 -1.53 -11.70 10.01
C PRO A 177 -2.94 -11.10 9.92
N SER A 178 -3.49 -10.67 11.06
CA SER A 178 -4.86 -10.13 11.17
C SER A 178 -4.87 -8.59 11.22
N LYS A 179 -3.79 -7.99 11.70
CA LYS A 179 -3.56 -6.53 11.68
C LYS A 179 -2.13 -6.22 11.29
N GLY A 180 -1.92 -5.02 10.77
CA GLY A 180 -0.60 -4.56 10.41
C GLY A 180 -0.53 -3.05 10.25
N GLU A 181 0.59 -2.60 9.73
CA GLU A 181 0.88 -1.21 9.44
C GLU A 181 1.41 -1.09 8.01
N LEU A 182 0.98 -0.06 7.28
CA LEU A 182 1.36 0.27 5.92
C LEU A 182 2.21 1.53 5.91
N ARG A 183 3.36 1.47 5.23
CA ARG A 183 4.20 2.62 4.93
C ARG A 183 3.85 3.20 3.57
N VAL A 184 3.45 4.48 3.53
CA VAL A 184 2.97 5.13 2.30
C VAL A 184 4.05 5.31 1.22
N THR A 185 5.32 5.40 1.63
CA THR A 185 6.43 5.75 0.72
C THR A 185 6.85 4.59 -0.20
N ASN A 186 6.58 3.35 0.21
CA ASN A 186 7.00 2.14 -0.51
C ASN A 186 5.99 0.99 -0.44
N GLY A 187 4.84 1.19 0.21
CA GLY A 187 3.81 0.17 0.33
C GLY A 187 4.09 -0.89 1.37
N ARG A 188 5.24 -0.90 2.06
CA ARG A 188 5.59 -1.99 2.96
C ARG A 188 4.53 -2.19 4.02
N THR A 189 4.09 -3.43 4.16
CA THR A 189 3.16 -3.85 5.20
C THR A 189 3.90 -4.65 6.26
N THR A 190 3.69 -4.33 7.54
CA THR A 190 4.28 -5.05 8.68
C THR A 190 3.17 -5.63 9.54
N PRO A 191 3.09 -6.96 9.75
CA PRO A 191 2.14 -7.55 10.69
C PRO A 191 2.36 -7.05 12.13
N THR A 192 1.27 -6.70 12.82
CA THR A 192 1.27 -6.25 14.22
C THR A 192 0.39 -7.11 15.12
N ALA A 193 -0.53 -7.88 14.55
CA ALA A 193 -1.31 -8.88 15.25
C ALA A 193 -1.62 -10.06 14.34
N TYR A 194 -1.90 -11.21 14.96
CA TYR A 194 -2.20 -12.45 14.27
C TYR A 194 -3.51 -13.05 14.78
N GLY A 195 -4.17 -13.83 13.94
CA GLY A 195 -5.43 -14.48 14.26
C GLY A 195 -6.17 -14.93 13.00
N ALA A 196 -6.99 -15.97 13.14
CA ALA A 196 -7.78 -16.50 12.03
C ALA A 196 -8.82 -15.47 11.55
N TYR A 197 -9.14 -15.55 10.26
CA TYR A 197 -10.22 -14.77 9.67
C TYR A 197 -11.26 -15.69 9.03
N THR A 198 -12.55 -15.41 9.26
CA THR A 198 -13.65 -16.15 8.64
C THR A 198 -14.42 -15.26 7.68
N LYS A 199 -14.44 -15.66 6.41
CA LYS A 199 -15.30 -15.10 5.38
C LYS A 199 -16.59 -15.92 5.29
N ASN A 200 -17.72 -15.27 5.58
CA ASN A 200 -19.02 -15.85 5.27
C ASN A 200 -19.25 -15.86 3.76
N CYS A 201 -19.78 -16.96 3.26
CA CYS A 201 -20.05 -17.19 1.85
C CYS A 201 -21.51 -17.61 1.65
N ASP A 202 -22.01 -17.43 0.43
CA ASP A 202 -23.29 -17.97 0.00
C ASP A 202 -23.17 -18.35 -1.48
N LEU A 203 -22.41 -19.42 -1.75
CA LEU A 203 -22.01 -19.79 -3.11
C LEU A 203 -22.33 -21.26 -3.41
N SER A 204 -23.06 -21.49 -4.49
CA SER A 204 -23.25 -22.83 -5.05
C SER A 204 -21.97 -23.32 -5.72
N LEU A 205 -21.58 -24.56 -5.42
CA LEU A 205 -20.41 -25.19 -6.02
C LEU A 205 -20.72 -25.67 -7.45
N THR A 206 -19.76 -25.49 -8.35
CA THR A 206 -19.88 -25.86 -9.77
C THR A 206 -18.92 -27.00 -10.13
N SER A 207 -19.27 -27.79 -11.14
CA SER A 207 -18.49 -28.96 -11.57
C SER A 207 -17.16 -28.64 -12.25
N THR A 208 -16.94 -27.38 -12.63
CA THR A 208 -15.70 -26.88 -13.24
C THR A 208 -15.00 -25.82 -12.37
N GLY A 209 -15.53 -25.53 -11.18
CA GLY A 209 -15.16 -24.33 -10.45
C GLY A 209 -15.71 -23.06 -11.10
N TRP A 210 -15.37 -21.91 -10.53
CA TRP A 210 -15.80 -20.61 -11.02
C TRP A 210 -14.75 -20.00 -11.94
N THR A 211 -15.21 -19.31 -12.98
CA THR A 211 -14.34 -18.56 -13.91
C THR A 211 -14.20 -17.09 -13.51
N SER A 212 -15.06 -16.60 -12.62
CA SER A 212 -15.03 -15.24 -12.06
C SER A 212 -15.71 -15.23 -10.68
N ASN A 213 -15.62 -14.11 -9.96
CA ASN A 213 -16.24 -13.93 -8.63
C ASN A 213 -15.82 -14.98 -7.60
N HIS A 214 -14.57 -15.44 -7.66
CA HIS A 214 -14.01 -16.31 -6.64
C HIS A 214 -14.17 -15.66 -5.26
N PRO A 215 -14.64 -16.38 -4.23
CA PRO A 215 -14.57 -15.88 -2.87
C PRO A 215 -13.11 -15.59 -2.54
N ALA A 216 -12.83 -14.34 -2.18
CA ALA A 216 -11.48 -13.85 -1.96
C ALA A 216 -11.34 -13.14 -0.61
N ILE A 217 -10.13 -13.18 -0.07
CA ILE A 217 -9.73 -12.61 1.20
C ILE A 217 -8.53 -11.70 0.97
N PHE A 218 -8.61 -10.44 1.39
CA PHE A 218 -7.42 -9.58 1.48
C PHE A 218 -6.52 -10.07 2.61
N ALA A 219 -5.23 -10.18 2.35
CA ALA A 219 -4.22 -10.63 3.30
C ALA A 219 -3.04 -9.67 3.30
N ILE A 220 -2.44 -9.44 4.47
CA ILE A 220 -1.16 -8.73 4.56
C ILE A 220 -0.10 -9.60 3.88
N PRO A 221 0.72 -9.06 2.95
CA PRO A 221 1.87 -9.78 2.39
C PRO A 221 2.76 -10.39 3.47
N HIS A 222 3.01 -11.70 3.39
CA HIS A 222 3.84 -12.46 4.34
C HIS A 222 4.29 -13.80 3.75
N GLN A 223 5.33 -14.38 4.34
CA GLN A 223 5.77 -15.73 4.04
C GLN A 223 4.86 -16.75 4.74
N ILE A 224 4.24 -17.66 3.99
CA ILE A 224 3.66 -18.88 4.54
C ILE A 224 4.80 -19.88 4.77
N GLY A 225 4.96 -20.33 6.01
CA GLY A 225 6.02 -21.26 6.40
C GLY A 225 5.79 -22.70 5.94
N VAL A 226 6.76 -23.58 6.20
CA VAL A 226 6.72 -25.02 5.86
C VAL A 226 5.55 -25.78 6.47
N GLU A 227 4.99 -25.28 7.59
CA GLU A 227 3.78 -25.83 8.21
C GLU A 227 2.52 -25.59 7.36
N GLY A 228 2.58 -24.68 6.39
CA GLY A 228 1.45 -24.26 5.56
C GLY A 228 0.48 -23.32 6.28
N LEU A 229 -0.51 -22.83 5.52
CA LEU A 229 -1.60 -22.00 6.01
C LEU A 229 -2.93 -22.80 5.96
N PRO A 230 -3.50 -23.18 7.11
CA PRO A 230 -4.72 -23.97 7.12
C PRO A 230 -5.91 -23.17 6.62
N VAL A 231 -6.78 -23.81 5.84
CA VAL A 231 -8.03 -23.27 5.34
C VAL A 231 -9.14 -24.27 5.63
N GLU A 232 -10.14 -23.85 6.40
CA GLU A 232 -11.36 -24.60 6.67
C GLU A 232 -12.48 -24.10 5.75
N LEU A 233 -13.11 -25.03 5.02
CA LEU A 233 -14.21 -24.81 4.10
C LEU A 233 -15.48 -25.42 4.70
N THR A 234 -16.51 -24.60 4.94
CA THR A 234 -17.81 -25.11 5.37
C THR A 234 -18.70 -25.31 4.16
N ILE A 235 -18.98 -26.56 3.80
CA ILE A 235 -19.80 -26.96 2.65
C ILE A 235 -20.94 -27.83 3.14
N ASP A 236 -22.18 -27.42 2.89
CA ASP A 236 -23.40 -28.10 3.37
C ASP A 236 -23.38 -28.39 4.88
N GLY A 237 -22.80 -27.47 5.66
CA GLY A 237 -22.64 -27.59 7.12
C GLY A 237 -21.50 -28.50 7.58
N GLN A 238 -20.80 -29.19 6.67
CA GLN A 238 -19.61 -29.98 6.97
C GLN A 238 -18.34 -29.16 6.79
N VAL A 239 -17.39 -29.31 7.71
CA VAL A 239 -16.10 -28.62 7.65
C VAL A 239 -15.06 -29.52 7.01
N TYR A 240 -14.37 -29.00 6.01
CA TYR A 240 -13.26 -29.65 5.36
C TYR A 240 -12.00 -28.80 5.47
N THR A 241 -10.85 -29.40 5.74
CA THR A 241 -9.60 -28.67 5.90
C THR A 241 -8.64 -28.98 4.75
N VAL A 242 -8.08 -27.93 4.16
CA VAL A 242 -6.91 -28.00 3.28
C VAL A 242 -5.80 -27.12 3.85
N ASN A 243 -4.57 -27.32 3.39
CA ASN A 243 -3.43 -26.53 3.83
C ASN A 243 -2.73 -25.94 2.62
N ILE A 244 -2.70 -24.61 2.50
CA ILE A 244 -1.91 -23.94 1.46
C ILE A 244 -0.44 -24.16 1.81
N PRO A 245 0.40 -24.66 0.88
CA PRO A 245 1.80 -24.96 1.18
C PRO A 245 2.62 -23.69 1.42
N ALA A 246 3.89 -23.87 1.78
CA ALA A 246 4.84 -22.78 1.90
C ALA A 246 4.94 -22.00 0.58
N MET A 247 4.70 -20.69 0.67
CA MET A 247 4.81 -19.75 -0.44
C MET A 247 4.90 -18.32 0.10
N GLN A 248 5.49 -17.42 -0.68
CA GLN A 248 5.48 -16.00 -0.37
C GLN A 248 4.19 -15.38 -0.92
N LEU A 249 3.41 -14.73 -0.06
CA LEU A 249 2.34 -13.83 -0.49
C LEU A 249 2.91 -12.43 -0.68
N LEU A 250 2.84 -11.93 -1.90
CA LEU A 250 3.43 -10.65 -2.30
C LEU A 250 2.36 -9.56 -2.36
N GLN A 251 2.83 -8.32 -2.16
CA GLN A 251 2.02 -7.13 -2.36
C GLN A 251 1.51 -7.06 -3.80
N ALA A 252 0.26 -6.64 -3.97
CA ALA A 252 -0.37 -6.44 -5.27
C ALA A 252 -0.43 -7.72 -6.13
N TYR A 253 -0.48 -8.90 -5.49
CA TYR A 253 -0.77 -10.17 -6.15
C TYR A 253 -2.11 -10.74 -5.70
N LYS A 254 -2.83 -11.33 -6.65
CA LYS A 254 -3.93 -12.26 -6.39
C LYS A 254 -3.46 -13.69 -6.60
N TYR A 255 -3.64 -14.53 -5.60
CA TYR A 255 -3.36 -15.96 -5.62
C TYR A 255 -4.67 -16.71 -5.78
N VAL A 256 -4.86 -17.44 -6.88
CA VAL A 256 -6.03 -18.31 -7.09
C VAL A 256 -5.69 -19.72 -6.66
N ILE A 257 -6.26 -20.12 -5.53
CA ILE A 257 -6.08 -21.43 -4.90
C ILE A 257 -7.13 -22.39 -5.45
N TYR A 258 -6.68 -23.47 -6.09
CA TYR A 258 -7.56 -24.46 -6.70
C TYR A 258 -7.82 -25.63 -5.77
N ILE A 259 -9.10 -25.89 -5.48
CA ILE A 259 -9.54 -26.98 -4.60
C ILE A 259 -10.54 -27.85 -5.37
N VAL A 260 -10.40 -29.16 -5.24
CA VAL A 260 -11.32 -30.14 -5.82
C VAL A 260 -12.08 -30.84 -4.69
N ARG A 261 -13.41 -30.88 -4.82
CA ARG A 261 -14.31 -31.65 -3.97
C ARG A 261 -14.83 -32.88 -4.72
N THR A 262 -14.74 -34.03 -4.07
CA THR A 262 -15.29 -35.31 -4.52
C THR A 262 -16.14 -35.93 -3.41
N ALA A 263 -16.69 -37.12 -3.64
CA ALA A 263 -17.40 -37.88 -2.60
C ALA A 263 -16.47 -38.28 -1.43
N GLN A 264 -15.16 -38.32 -1.66
CA GLN A 264 -14.14 -38.75 -0.70
C GLN A 264 -13.63 -37.60 0.18
N GLY A 265 -13.93 -36.35 -0.17
CA GLY A 265 -13.48 -35.17 0.57
C GLY A 265 -13.04 -34.02 -0.34
N VAL A 266 -12.20 -33.15 0.20
CA VAL A 266 -11.59 -32.03 -0.53
C VAL A 266 -10.09 -32.23 -0.65
N THR A 267 -9.50 -31.71 -1.72
CA THR A 267 -8.06 -31.75 -1.93
C THR A 267 -7.61 -30.46 -2.59
N LEU A 268 -6.51 -29.90 -2.10
CA LEU A 268 -5.84 -28.78 -2.73
C LEU A 268 -5.05 -29.24 -3.96
N GLN A 269 -5.13 -28.49 -5.05
CA GLN A 269 -4.29 -28.64 -6.25
C GLN A 269 -3.22 -27.56 -6.22
N ALA A 270 -2.21 -27.75 -5.35
CA ALA A 270 -1.22 -26.72 -5.05
C ALA A 270 -0.43 -26.28 -6.29
N ASP A 271 -0.12 -27.23 -7.17
CA ASP A 271 0.56 -27.07 -8.46
C ASP A 271 -0.20 -26.19 -9.45
N LYS A 272 -1.50 -25.99 -9.25
CA LYS A 272 -2.35 -25.13 -10.08
C LYS A 272 -2.52 -23.72 -9.51
N THR A 273 -1.86 -23.38 -8.41
CA THR A 273 -1.98 -22.04 -7.83
C THR A 273 -1.49 -21.00 -8.82
N GLU A 274 -2.38 -20.10 -9.22
CA GLU A 274 -2.03 -18.97 -10.10
C GLU A 274 -1.68 -17.75 -9.27
N ALA A 275 -0.60 -17.06 -9.61
CA ALA A 275 -0.26 -15.75 -9.07
C ALA A 275 -0.44 -14.70 -10.17
N ILE A 276 -1.31 -13.73 -9.92
CA ILE A 276 -1.67 -12.67 -10.88
C ILE A 276 -1.25 -11.34 -10.28
N HIS A 277 -0.31 -10.66 -10.92
CA HIS A 277 0.04 -9.29 -10.52
C HIS A 277 -1.10 -8.33 -10.90
N LEU A 278 -1.54 -7.50 -9.94
CA LEU A 278 -2.72 -6.64 -10.15
C LEU A 278 -2.47 -5.51 -11.15
N MET A 279 -1.20 -5.15 -11.40
CA MET A 279 -0.83 -4.16 -12.43
C MET A 279 -0.58 -4.76 -13.83
N ASP A 280 -0.69 -6.09 -14.01
CA ASP A 280 -0.40 -6.70 -15.30
C ASP A 280 -1.56 -6.49 -16.30
N THR A 281 -1.23 -6.03 -17.51
CA THR A 281 -2.18 -5.84 -18.62
C THR A 281 -2.43 -7.12 -19.42
N THR A 282 -1.62 -8.16 -19.20
CA THR A 282 -1.64 -9.42 -19.94
C THR A 282 -1.94 -10.57 -18.99
N GLN A 283 -2.79 -11.51 -19.39
CA GLN A 283 -3.01 -12.76 -18.64
C GLN A 283 -1.79 -13.71 -18.68
N GLU A 284 -0.61 -13.23 -19.08
CA GLU A 284 0.61 -14.01 -18.97
C GLU A 284 1.11 -13.93 -17.54
N ILE A 285 1.32 -15.10 -16.95
CA ILE A 285 1.91 -15.28 -15.64
C ILE A 285 3.29 -14.62 -15.69
N ALA A 286 3.44 -13.43 -15.10
CA ALA A 286 4.76 -12.88 -14.86
C ALA A 286 5.48 -13.81 -13.88
N ASP A 287 6.56 -14.44 -14.33
CA ASP A 287 7.54 -15.01 -13.43
C ASP A 287 7.95 -13.89 -12.46
N ILE A 288 7.63 -14.04 -11.18
CA ILE A 288 8.07 -13.07 -10.17
C ILE A 288 9.59 -13.17 -10.11
N SER A 289 10.29 -12.22 -10.73
CA SER A 289 11.75 -12.15 -10.61
C SER A 289 12.13 -11.76 -9.19
N TYR A 290 12.82 -12.69 -8.53
CA TYR A 290 13.50 -12.49 -7.28
C TYR A 290 15.00 -12.34 -7.57
N GLY A 291 15.60 -11.32 -6.96
CA GLY A 291 17.03 -11.07 -7.03
C GLY A 291 17.63 -11.04 -5.63
N HIS A 292 18.78 -11.68 -5.45
CA HIS A 292 19.59 -11.57 -4.25
C HIS A 292 20.99 -11.06 -4.59
N ILE A 293 21.39 -10.00 -3.89
CA ILE A 293 22.74 -9.43 -3.95
C ILE A 293 23.40 -9.67 -2.59
N SER A 294 24.59 -10.26 -2.58
CA SER A 294 25.44 -10.34 -1.39
C SER A 294 26.72 -9.52 -1.62
N ILE A 295 27.10 -8.71 -0.63
CA ILE A 295 28.26 -7.81 -0.69
C ILE A 295 29.05 -7.99 0.61
N ARG A 296 30.31 -8.41 0.53
CA ARG A 296 31.23 -8.39 1.67
C ARG A 296 32.10 -7.14 1.64
N HIS A 297 32.24 -6.46 2.77
CA HIS A 297 33.07 -5.26 2.91
C HIS A 297 33.65 -5.11 4.33
N ASN A 298 34.62 -4.22 4.51
CA ASN A 298 35.25 -3.95 5.82
C ASN A 298 35.22 -2.47 6.28
N GLN A 299 34.45 -1.63 5.59
CA GLN A 299 34.25 -0.23 5.97
C GLN A 299 33.43 -0.07 7.26
N SER A 300 33.76 0.94 8.07
CA SER A 300 32.99 1.31 9.27
C SER A 300 31.66 2.02 8.94
N VAL A 301 31.54 2.60 7.75
CA VAL A 301 30.31 3.19 7.22
C VAL A 301 30.12 2.67 5.80
N PHE A 302 28.99 2.02 5.52
CA PHE A 302 28.69 1.45 4.22
C PHE A 302 27.53 2.19 3.55
N THR A 303 27.74 2.60 2.30
CA THR A 303 26.71 3.27 1.48
C THR A 303 26.18 2.29 0.45
N MET A 304 24.86 2.13 0.41
CA MET A 304 24.21 1.18 -0.51
C MET A 304 24.48 1.49 -1.98
N PRO A 305 24.64 0.46 -2.83
CA PRO A 305 24.58 0.65 -4.27
C PRO A 305 23.18 1.15 -4.66
N THR A 306 23.14 1.93 -5.74
CA THR A 306 21.87 2.35 -6.33
C THR A 306 21.35 1.24 -7.23
N ILE A 307 20.13 0.77 -6.95
CA ILE A 307 19.41 -0.15 -7.83
C ILE A 307 18.34 0.65 -8.57
N SER A 308 18.38 0.58 -9.88
CA SER A 308 17.52 1.34 -10.81
C SER A 308 16.82 0.39 -11.76
N GLY A 309 15.63 0.73 -12.26
CA GLY A 309 14.84 -0.17 -13.12
C GLY A 309 13.35 -0.12 -12.76
N SER A 310 12.63 -1.20 -13.04
CA SER A 310 11.25 -1.46 -12.59
C SER A 310 11.06 -1.14 -11.10
N GLN A 311 9.83 -0.82 -10.66
CA GLN A 311 9.54 -0.64 -9.23
C GLN A 311 9.87 -1.93 -8.47
N HIS A 312 10.95 -1.89 -7.69
CA HIS A 312 11.42 -2.97 -6.84
C HIS A 312 11.37 -2.52 -5.39
N TYR A 313 11.13 -3.48 -4.52
CA TYR A 313 11.19 -3.31 -3.08
C TYR A 313 12.01 -4.47 -2.51
N GLY A 314 12.49 -4.31 -1.29
CA GLY A 314 13.43 -5.27 -0.74
C GLY A 314 13.71 -5.10 0.74
N ILE A 315 14.49 -6.03 1.26
CA ILE A 315 15.04 -6.00 2.61
C ILE A 315 16.56 -6.05 2.49
N ILE A 316 17.22 -5.19 3.26
CA ILE A 316 18.66 -5.12 3.44
C ILE A 316 18.97 -5.79 4.77
N TYR A 317 19.90 -6.73 4.76
CA TYR A 317 20.48 -7.40 5.92
C TYR A 317 21.91 -6.89 6.05
N TRP A 318 22.26 -6.15 7.10
CA TRP A 318 23.59 -5.50 7.18
C TRP A 318 24.73 -6.40 7.68
N GLY A 319 24.43 -7.64 8.06
CA GLY A 319 25.43 -8.59 8.56
C GLY A 319 25.84 -8.38 10.03
N ASP A 320 25.34 -7.34 10.70
CA ASP A 320 25.53 -7.09 12.15
C ASP A 320 24.27 -7.42 12.98
N GLY A 321 23.28 -8.07 12.35
CA GLY A 321 21.98 -8.38 12.93
C GLY A 321 20.92 -7.29 12.72
N SER A 322 21.30 -6.11 12.23
CA SER A 322 20.34 -5.08 11.85
C SER A 322 19.81 -5.27 10.42
N GLN A 323 18.63 -4.70 10.17
CA GLN A 323 17.94 -4.79 8.88
C GLN A 323 17.25 -3.46 8.56
N ASN A 324 17.21 -3.13 7.27
CA ASN A 324 16.49 -1.97 6.76
C ASN A 324 15.71 -2.32 5.51
N ASP A 325 14.72 -1.49 5.18
CA ASP A 325 14.06 -1.60 3.88
C ASP A 325 14.99 -1.10 2.78
N TYR A 326 14.88 -1.74 1.62
CA TYR A 326 15.44 -1.19 0.40
C TYR A 326 14.47 -0.16 -0.22
N PRO A 327 14.96 1.00 -0.70
CA PRO A 327 16.34 1.51 -0.59
C PRO A 327 16.63 2.08 0.80
N ALA A 328 17.86 1.92 1.28
CA ALA A 328 18.30 2.66 2.46
C ALA A 328 18.43 4.15 2.12
N THR A 329 17.82 5.02 2.92
CA THR A 329 17.89 6.48 2.75
C THR A 329 19.15 7.09 3.37
N THR A 330 19.87 6.32 4.19
CA THR A 330 21.10 6.75 4.87
C THR A 330 22.14 5.61 4.85
N PRO A 331 23.45 5.94 4.82
CA PRO A 331 24.51 4.96 5.00
C PRO A 331 24.41 4.25 6.36
N HIS A 332 24.77 2.97 6.43
CA HIS A 332 24.80 2.20 7.67
C HIS A 332 26.15 2.35 8.36
N THR A 333 26.14 2.51 9.68
CA THR A 333 27.37 2.67 10.49
C THR A 333 27.54 1.49 11.44
N TYR A 334 28.67 0.80 11.32
CA TYR A 334 29.01 -0.35 12.15
C TYR A 334 29.65 0.07 13.47
N SER A 335 29.26 -0.59 14.56
CA SER A 335 29.71 -0.27 15.92
C SER A 335 31.10 -0.83 16.26
N SER A 336 31.61 -1.76 15.46
CA SER A 336 32.93 -2.37 15.62
C SER A 336 33.65 -2.45 14.27
N ALA A 337 34.98 -2.54 14.32
CA ALA A 337 35.76 -2.83 13.11
C ALA A 337 35.63 -4.32 12.79
N GLY A 338 35.42 -4.65 11.53
CA GLY A 338 35.24 -6.03 11.09
C GLY A 338 34.87 -6.11 9.61
N SER A 339 34.76 -7.34 9.12
CA SER A 339 34.18 -7.64 7.81
C SER A 339 32.70 -8.00 8.00
N TYR A 340 31.84 -7.43 7.17
CA TYR A 340 30.38 -7.63 7.20
C TYR A 340 29.87 -8.11 5.85
N GLU A 341 28.84 -8.96 5.88
CA GLU A 341 28.12 -9.42 4.69
C GLU A 341 26.75 -8.74 4.63
N VAL A 342 26.58 -7.86 3.64
CA VAL A 342 25.32 -7.18 3.35
C VAL A 342 24.55 -8.02 2.33
N GLY A 343 23.39 -8.53 2.73
CA GLY A 343 22.44 -9.21 1.85
C GLY A 343 21.30 -8.28 1.44
N ILE A 344 20.89 -8.34 0.17
CA ILE A 344 19.77 -7.55 -0.35
C ILE A 344 18.83 -8.50 -1.08
N ASP A 345 17.66 -8.73 -0.50
CA ASP A 345 16.56 -9.44 -1.15
C ASP A 345 15.68 -8.43 -1.89
N LEU A 346 15.43 -8.68 -3.16
CA LEU A 346 14.68 -7.80 -4.04
C LEU A 346 13.64 -8.57 -4.84
N TRP A 347 12.50 -7.92 -5.03
CA TRP A 347 11.40 -8.42 -5.86
C TRP A 347 11.14 -7.47 -7.02
N ASN A 348 10.67 -8.01 -8.15
CA ASN A 348 10.40 -7.30 -9.41
C ASN A 348 11.66 -6.76 -10.10
N VAL A 349 12.71 -7.59 -10.16
CA VAL A 349 14.06 -7.22 -10.63
C VAL A 349 14.35 -7.47 -12.12
N GLU A 350 13.38 -7.87 -12.95
CA GLU A 350 13.60 -8.26 -14.37
C GLU A 350 14.42 -7.25 -15.19
N SER A 351 14.36 -5.97 -14.85
CA SER A 351 15.10 -4.88 -15.51
C SER A 351 16.02 -4.11 -14.56
N ALA A 352 16.20 -4.60 -13.34
CA ALA A 352 16.95 -3.91 -12.30
C ALA A 352 18.46 -3.92 -12.61
N LYS A 353 19.11 -2.78 -12.37
CA LYS A 353 20.55 -2.58 -12.55
C LYS A 353 21.16 -2.07 -11.27
N VAL A 354 22.20 -2.74 -10.81
CA VAL A 354 22.97 -2.37 -9.61
C VAL A 354 24.14 -1.47 -10.02
N THR A 355 24.26 -0.31 -9.39
CA THR A 355 25.36 0.64 -9.59
C THR A 355 26.05 0.94 -8.28
N PHE A 356 27.35 0.68 -8.20
CA PHE A 356 28.15 1.00 -7.04
C PHE A 356 28.77 2.40 -7.17
N PRO A 357 28.59 3.30 -6.19
CA PRO A 357 29.15 4.65 -6.25
C PRO A 357 30.69 4.67 -6.19
N ASN A 358 31.29 3.71 -5.49
CA ASN A 358 32.72 3.38 -5.52
C ASN A 358 32.92 1.92 -5.05
N LEU A 359 34.14 1.40 -5.17
CA LEU A 359 34.50 0.02 -4.78
C LEU A 359 35.45 -0.04 -3.58
N GLU A 360 35.63 1.05 -2.85
CA GLU A 360 36.57 1.10 -1.73
C GLU A 360 36.08 0.21 -0.58
N GLY A 361 36.99 -0.57 0.02
CA GLY A 361 36.66 -1.46 1.15
C GLY A 361 35.71 -2.63 0.83
N LEU A 362 35.32 -2.81 -0.45
CA LEU A 362 34.61 -4.00 -0.91
C LEU A 362 35.57 -5.17 -1.05
N GLU A 363 35.17 -6.31 -0.52
CA GLU A 363 35.94 -7.56 -0.57
C GLU A 363 35.33 -8.56 -1.55
N GLU A 364 34.00 -8.62 -1.65
CA GLU A 364 33.29 -9.52 -2.56
C GLU A 364 31.93 -8.95 -2.97
N ILE A 365 31.54 -9.19 -4.22
CA ILE A 365 30.19 -8.93 -4.73
C ILE A 365 29.69 -10.20 -5.40
N ASN A 366 28.55 -10.71 -4.93
CA ASN A 366 27.90 -11.89 -5.46
C ASN A 366 26.52 -11.52 -6.02
N LEU A 367 26.40 -11.63 -7.34
CA LEU A 367 25.18 -11.39 -8.12
C LEU A 367 24.63 -12.67 -8.76
N SER A 368 25.09 -13.85 -8.31
CA SER A 368 24.73 -15.13 -8.94
C SER A 368 23.24 -15.48 -8.85
N LYS A 369 22.51 -14.79 -7.96
CA LYS A 369 21.08 -14.92 -7.73
C LYS A 369 20.31 -13.63 -8.02
N PHE A 370 20.94 -12.66 -8.69
CA PHE A 370 20.35 -11.36 -9.02
C PHE A 370 19.88 -11.32 -10.48
#